data_AF-A0A829HKU6-F1
#
_entry.id   AF-A0A829HKU6-F1
#
_cell.length_a   1.000
_cell.length_b   1.000
_cell.length_c   1.000
_cell.angle_alpha   90.00
_cell.angle_beta   90.00
_cell.angle_gamma   90.00
#
_symmetry.space_group_name_H-M   'P 1'
#
loop_
_entity.id
_entity.type
_entity.pdbx_description
1 polymer ?
#
loop_
_entity_poly.entity_id
_entity_poly.type
_entity_poly.pdbx_seq_one_letter_code
_entity_poly.pdbx_strand_id
1 'polypeptide(L)'
;MLTILAEVIVAFFVSNYKSEEYPYLTSFVKGMVIGFFAFVIGNILDLIKGNLMSFPQQVLFFLLSFGLGLIMFLFFSLFRWLERTDFGKK
;
A
#
# COMPACT_ATOMS: atom_id res chain seq x y z
N MET A 1 11.74 -22.46 17.05
CA MET A 1 11.53 -22.01 15.64
C MET A 1 10.09 -22.20 15.18
N LEU A 2 9.48 -23.38 15.39
CA LEU A 2 8.06 -23.61 15.03
C LEU A 2 7.09 -22.68 15.79
N THR A 3 7.37 -22.41 17.07
CA THR A 3 6.61 -21.47 17.92
C THR A 3 6.67 -20.03 17.42
N ILE A 4 7.85 -19.56 17.02
CA ILE A 4 8.03 -18.21 16.44
C ILE A 4 7.22 -18.08 15.14
N LEU A 5 7.22 -19.13 14.32
CA LEU A 5 6.48 -19.16 13.07
C LEU A 5 4.96 -19.11 13.32
N ALA A 6 4.47 -19.81 14.33
CA ALA A 6 3.07 -19.75 14.76
C ALA A 6 2.69 -18.35 15.30
N GLU A 7 3.56 -17.71 16.09
CA GLU A 7 3.35 -16.34 16.59
C GLU A 7 3.22 -15.33 15.46
N VAL A 8 4.08 -15.41 14.43
CA VAL A 8 4.02 -14.52 13.27
C VAL A 8 2.71 -14.70 12.50
N ILE A 9 2.27 -15.94 12.30
CA ILE A 9 1.01 -16.24 11.62
C ILE A 9 -0.17 -15.70 12.44
N VAL A 10 -0.24 -16.02 13.74
CA VAL A 10 -1.31 -15.56 14.63
C VAL A 10 -1.32 -14.03 14.73
N ALA A 11 -0.17 -13.39 14.83
CA ALA A 11 -0.06 -11.93 14.84
C ALA A 11 -0.58 -11.30 13.54
N PHE A 12 -0.27 -11.91 12.38
CA PHE A 12 -0.79 -11.47 11.09
C PHE A 12 -2.32 -11.58 11.03
N PHE A 13 -2.89 -12.69 11.51
CA PHE A 13 -4.34 -12.87 11.59
C PHE A 13 -5.01 -11.89 12.55
N VAL A 14 -4.48 -11.70 13.75
CA VAL A 14 -5.01 -10.76 14.75
C VAL A 14 -4.91 -9.32 14.24
N SER A 15 -3.81 -8.97 13.60
CA SER A 15 -3.63 -7.65 12.96
C SER A 15 -4.65 -7.43 11.84
N ASN A 16 -4.88 -8.44 10.99
CA ASN A 16 -5.88 -8.33 9.93
C ASN A 16 -7.30 -8.26 10.50
N TYR A 17 -7.63 -9.05 11.51
CA TYR A 17 -8.95 -9.01 12.16
C TYR A 17 -9.23 -7.63 12.77
N LYS A 18 -8.27 -7.04 13.49
CA LYS A 18 -8.39 -5.65 13.98
C LYS A 18 -8.42 -4.62 12.84
N SER A 19 -7.81 -4.91 11.70
CA SER A 19 -7.83 -4.00 10.54
C SER A 19 -9.22 -3.90 9.89
N GLU A 20 -10.11 -4.87 10.10
CA GLU A 20 -11.50 -4.81 9.65
C GLU A 20 -12.30 -3.72 10.37
N GLU A 21 -11.96 -3.38 11.62
CA GLU A 21 -12.56 -2.26 12.34
C GLU A 21 -12.26 -0.91 11.69
N TYR A 22 -11.16 -0.79 10.93
CA TYR A 22 -10.76 0.43 10.25
C TYR A 22 -10.55 0.22 8.75
N PRO A 23 -11.64 0.05 7.97
CA PRO A 23 -11.61 -0.27 6.55
C PRO A 23 -10.78 0.68 5.70
N TYR A 24 -11.01 1.97 5.92
CA TYR A 24 -10.42 3.04 5.13
C TYR A 24 -8.98 3.32 5.54
N LEU A 25 -8.64 3.13 6.82
CA LEU A 25 -7.26 3.21 7.27
C LEU A 25 -6.42 2.08 6.65
N THR A 26 -6.98 0.88 6.57
CA THR A 26 -6.34 -0.26 5.90
C THR A 26 -6.15 0.00 4.40
N SER A 27 -7.18 0.53 3.73
CA SER A 27 -7.07 0.95 2.32
C SER A 27 -6.00 2.03 2.12
N PHE A 28 -5.89 2.98 3.05
CA PHE A 28 -4.88 4.04 3.01
C PHE A 28 -3.48 3.46 3.11
N VAL A 29 -3.21 2.62 4.12
CA VAL A 29 -1.92 1.97 4.30
C VAL A 29 -1.56 1.14 3.06
N LYS A 30 -2.50 0.37 2.51
CA LYS A 30 -2.29 -0.39 1.26
C LYS A 30 -1.89 0.51 0.09
N GLY A 31 -2.61 1.61 -0.12
CA GLY A 31 -2.27 2.59 -1.17
C GLY A 31 -0.88 3.18 -0.98
N MET A 32 -0.56 3.61 0.24
CA MET A 32 0.74 4.19 0.57
C MET A 32 1.90 3.20 0.39
N VAL A 33 1.71 1.94 0.77
CA VAL A 33 2.70 0.88 0.56
C VAL A 33 2.98 0.70 -0.94
N ILE A 34 1.94 0.68 -1.79
CA ILE A 34 2.12 0.59 -3.25
C ILE A 34 2.91 1.78 -3.79
N GLY A 35 2.56 3.00 -3.38
CA GLY A 35 3.28 4.20 -3.79
C GLY A 35 4.76 4.18 -3.37
N PHE A 36 5.05 3.73 -2.16
CA PHE A 36 6.42 3.57 -1.68
C PHE A 36 7.20 2.52 -2.48
N PHE A 37 6.61 1.35 -2.75
CA PHE A 37 7.26 0.33 -3.57
C PHE A 37 7.48 0.80 -5.01
N ALA A 38 6.55 1.55 -5.60
CA ALA A 38 6.73 2.16 -6.92
C ALA A 38 7.94 3.10 -6.95
N PHE A 39 8.11 3.93 -5.90
CA PHE A 39 9.28 4.79 -5.76
C PHE A 39 10.58 3.97 -5.65
N VAL A 40 10.63 2.98 -4.76
CA VAL A 40 11.83 2.17 -4.54
C VAL A 40 12.22 1.40 -5.80
N ILE A 41 11.27 0.72 -6.44
CA ILE A 41 11.51 -0.04 -7.67
C ILE A 41 11.99 0.88 -8.80
N GLY A 42 11.38 2.06 -8.95
CA GLY A 42 11.80 3.05 -9.93
C GLY A 42 13.26 3.47 -9.75
N ASN A 43 13.69 3.73 -8.52
CA ASN A 43 15.08 4.06 -8.21
C ASN A 43 16.03 2.87 -8.45
N ILE A 44 15.62 1.65 -8.14
CA ILE A 44 16.43 0.44 -8.42
C ILE A 44 16.63 0.27 -9.93
N LEU A 45 15.57 0.44 -10.73
CA LEU A 45 15.67 0.33 -12.19
C LEU A 45 16.58 1.41 -12.78
N ASP A 46 16.53 2.60 -12.21
CA ASP A 46 17.38 3.72 -12.60
C ASP A 46 18.86 3.47 -12.31
N LEU A 47 19.14 2.89 -11.13
CA LEU A 47 20.48 2.45 -10.73
C LEU A 47 21.02 1.34 -11.63
N ILE A 48 20.19 0.37 -12.02
CA ILE A 48 20.58 -0.71 -12.97
C ILE A 48 20.91 -0.14 -14.36
N LYS A 49 20.20 0.90 -14.79
CA LYS A 49 20.43 1.57 -16.09
C LYS A 49 21.62 2.53 -16.09
N GLY A 50 22.21 2.81 -14.92
CA GLY A 50 23.33 3.74 -14.78
C GLY A 50 22.97 5.22 -15.00
N ASN A 51 21.68 5.55 -15.14
CA ASN A 51 21.19 6.90 -15.44
C ASN A 51 20.54 7.53 -14.20
N LEU A 52 21.31 7.65 -13.11
CA LEU A 52 20.81 8.19 -11.85
C LEU A 52 20.10 9.54 -12.06
N MET A 53 18.81 9.57 -11.72
CA MET A 53 17.99 10.76 -11.75
C MET A 53 18.63 11.85 -10.88
N SER A 54 18.64 13.06 -11.43
CA SER A 54 19.07 14.23 -10.67
C SER A 54 18.16 14.47 -9.46
N PHE A 55 18.67 15.13 -8.42
CA PHE A 55 17.90 15.39 -7.19
C PHE A 55 16.51 16.02 -7.45
N PRO A 56 16.33 17.01 -8.34
CA PRO A 56 15.00 17.55 -8.65
C PRO A 56 14.05 16.52 -9.29
N GLN A 57 14.58 15.66 -10.16
CA GLN A 57 13.80 14.58 -10.78
C GLN A 57 13.39 13.53 -9.76
N GLN A 58 14.26 13.23 -8.80
CA GLN A 58 13.98 12.27 -7.73
C GLN A 58 12.86 12.78 -6.78
N VAL A 59 12.84 14.08 -6.47
CA VAL A 59 11.75 14.71 -5.71
C VAL A 59 10.43 14.65 -6.50
N LEU A 60 10.46 14.98 -7.78
CA LEU A 60 9.29 14.84 -8.67
C LEU A 60 8.78 13.40 -8.72
N PHE A 61 9.68 12.44 -8.86
CA PHE A 61 9.34 11.02 -8.91
C PHE A 61 8.76 10.52 -7.58
N PHE A 62 9.26 11.03 -6.45
CA PHE A 62 8.67 10.77 -5.14
C PHE A 62 7.23 11.30 -5.05
N LEU A 63 6.99 12.54 -5.47
CA LEU A 63 5.64 13.13 -5.47
C LEU A 63 4.67 12.36 -6.38
N LEU A 64 5.13 11.93 -7.55
CA LEU A 64 4.33 11.11 -8.48
C LEU A 64 4.00 9.74 -7.88
N SER A 65 4.98 9.10 -7.24
CA SER A 65 4.80 7.80 -6.59
C SER A 65 3.86 7.90 -5.38
N PHE A 66 3.98 8.99 -4.61
CA PHE A 66 3.06 9.32 -3.51
C PHE A 66 1.65 9.58 -4.03
N GLY A 67 1.50 10.35 -5.11
CA GLY A 67 0.24 10.58 -5.80
C GLY A 67 -0.42 9.29 -6.28
N LEU A 68 0.36 8.36 -6.84
CA LEU A 68 -0.11 7.02 -7.21
C LEU A 68 -0.62 6.25 -5.98
N GLY A 69 0.08 6.35 -4.85
CA GLY A 69 -0.37 5.77 -3.58
C GLY A 69 -1.72 6.32 -3.11
N LEU A 70 -1.95 7.63 -3.24
CA LEU A 70 -3.24 8.26 -2.94
C LEU A 70 -4.36 7.81 -3.90
N ILE A 71 -4.07 7.68 -5.20
CA ILE A 71 -5.02 7.17 -6.19
C ILE A 71 -5.42 5.73 -5.84
N MET A 72 -4.46 4.88 -5.49
CA MET A 72 -4.72 3.49 -5.07
C MET A 72 -5.53 3.43 -3.78
N PHE A 73 -5.27 4.33 -2.82
CA PHE A 73 -6.10 4.46 -1.62
C PHE A 73 -7.57 4.76 -1.96
N LEU A 74 -7.81 5.75 -2.83
CA LEU A 74 -9.17 6.11 -3.25
C LEU A 74 -9.84 4.93 -3.95
N PHE A 75 -9.11 4.23 -4.82
CA PHE A 75 -9.60 3.03 -5.50
C PHE A 75 -10.03 1.95 -4.49
N PHE A 76 -9.16 1.55 -3.57
CA PHE A 76 -9.51 0.54 -2.55
C PHE A 76 -10.65 0.97 -1.62
N SER A 77 -10.71 2.26 -1.30
CA SER A 77 -11.79 2.82 -0.48
C SER A 77 -13.13 2.81 -1.21
N LEU A 78 -13.13 3.07 -2.51
CA LEU A 78 -14.32 3.00 -3.36
C LEU A 78 -14.84 1.57 -3.47
N PHE A 79 -13.97 0.58 -3.68
CA PHE A 79 -14.37 -0.83 -3.69
C PHE A 79 -14.95 -1.29 -2.35
N ARG A 80 -14.30 -0.93 -1.22
CA ARG A 80 -14.84 -1.18 0.13
C ARG A 80 -16.21 -0.56 0.34
N TRP A 81 -16.41 0.67 -0.15
CA TRP A 81 -17.69 1.35 -0.06
C TRP A 81 -18.77 0.64 -0.89
N LEU A 82 -18.45 0.29 -2.14
CA LEU A 82 -19.35 -0.43 -3.06
C LEU A 82 -19.79 -1.78 -2.47
N GLU A 83 -18.83 -2.56 -1.96
CA GLU A 83 -19.08 -3.84 -1.30
C GLU A 83 -20.05 -3.69 -0.11
N ARG A 84 -19.88 -2.63 0.70
CA ARG A 84 -20.77 -2.36 1.83
C ARG A 84 -22.18 -1.96 1.39
N THR A 85 -22.32 -1.24 0.27
CA THR A 85 -23.63 -0.80 -0.25
C THR A 85 -24.39 -1.88 -1.03
N ASP A 86 -23.70 -2.77 -1.74
CA ASP A 86 -24.35 -3.85 -2.50
C ASP A 86 -24.71 -5.06 -1.62
N PHE A 87 -23.87 -5.41 -0.64
CA PHE A 87 -24.15 -6.52 0.30
C PHE A 87 -24.92 -6.10 1.56
N GLY A 88 -25.04 -4.80 1.84
CA GLY A 88 -25.82 -4.26 2.97
C GLY A 88 -27.34 -4.23 2.75
N LYS A 89 -27.84 -4.75 1.62
CA LYS A 89 -29.28 -4.88 1.29
C LYS A 89 -29.86 -6.27 1.57
N LYS A 90 -29.15 -7.16 2.27
CA LYS A 90 -29.71 -8.43 2.75
C LYS A 90 -29.78 -8.47 4.27
#